data_AF-A0A948EXN6-F1
#
_entry.id   AF-A0A948EXN6-F1
#
_cell.length_a   1.000
_cell.length_b   1.000
_cell.length_c   1.000
_cell.angle_alpha   90.00
_cell.angle_beta   90.00
_cell.angle_gamma   90.00
#
_symmetry.space_group_name_H-M   'P 1'
#
loop_
_entity.id
_entity.type
_entity.pdbx_description
1 polymer ?
#
loop_
_entity_poly.entity_id
_entity_poly.type
_entity_poly.pdbx_seq_one_letter_code
_entity_poly.pdbx_strand_id
1 'polypeptide(L)'
;AVLNLATRIVLTPPVAAFAVALHNVPSYQEDGSWIWVYTHVDGAEEQQIRLRGLPVVGGVEWQMRVSDSAAHPPFANELWFEGTTHLDGELGDWTFYDFTLEGRPAVGRLEWGNDSDGEYLILSALYGDDAGDVLAYRHDAPHNTIDFTDGADGSQAYIRWNEADGTGSLMVPDYNGGAEACWDAQQFDVDCGGE
;
A
#
# COMPACT_ATOMS: atom_id res chain seq x y z
N ALA A 1 13.48 -3.95 -13.45
CA ALA A 1 12.20 -4.53 -13.01
C ALA A 1 11.65 -3.94 -11.70
N VAL A 2 12.45 -3.25 -10.88
CA VAL A 2 12.06 -2.83 -9.51
C VAL A 2 10.93 -1.78 -9.41
N LEU A 3 10.68 -0.97 -10.45
CA LEU A 3 9.56 0.00 -10.45
C LEU A 3 8.19 -0.58 -10.81
N ASN A 4 8.08 -1.89 -11.06
CA ASN A 4 6.87 -2.50 -11.63
C ASN A 4 5.78 -2.77 -10.59
N LEU A 5 6.14 -3.14 -9.36
CA LEU A 5 5.18 -3.53 -8.31
C LEU A 5 4.21 -2.40 -7.94
N ALA A 6 4.74 -1.19 -7.68
CA ALA A 6 3.94 -0.01 -7.35
C ALA A 6 3.06 0.46 -8.53
N THR A 7 3.42 0.12 -9.77
CA THR A 7 2.61 0.44 -10.95
C THR A 7 1.55 -0.61 -11.28
N ARG A 8 1.66 -1.83 -10.76
CA ARG A 8 0.76 -2.95 -11.07
C ARG A 8 -0.27 -3.22 -9.98
N ILE A 9 0.05 -2.95 -8.72
CA ILE A 9 -0.97 -2.83 -7.68
C ILE A 9 -1.61 -1.45 -7.81
N VAL A 10 -2.72 -1.38 -8.53
CA VAL A 10 -3.44 -0.12 -8.77
C VAL A 10 -4.24 0.26 -7.51
N LEU A 11 -3.55 0.85 -6.53
CA LEU A 11 -4.16 1.35 -5.29
C LEU A 11 -4.77 2.75 -5.44
N THR A 12 -4.47 3.46 -6.52
CA THR A 12 -4.91 4.86 -6.71
C THR A 12 -6.43 5.01 -6.61
N PRO A 13 -7.27 4.20 -7.30
CA PRO A 13 -8.72 4.35 -7.21
C PRO A 13 -9.30 4.04 -5.82
N PRO A 14 -9.01 2.91 -5.12
CA PRO A 14 -9.59 2.67 -3.80
C PRO A 14 -9.08 3.67 -2.74
N VAL A 15 -7.82 4.12 -2.83
CA VAL A 15 -7.28 5.15 -1.93
C VAL A 15 -7.94 6.51 -2.17
N ALA A 16 -8.11 6.91 -3.44
CA ALA A 16 -8.80 8.15 -3.79
C ALA A 16 -10.27 8.10 -3.36
N ALA A 17 -10.95 6.98 -3.61
CA ALA A 17 -12.31 6.75 -3.13
C ALA A 17 -12.38 6.91 -1.61
N PHE A 18 -11.48 6.29 -0.83
CA PHE A 18 -11.46 6.43 0.63
C PHE A 18 -11.26 7.88 1.07
N ALA A 19 -10.37 8.63 0.41
CA ALA A 19 -10.15 10.05 0.70
C ALA A 19 -11.43 10.89 0.52
N VAL A 20 -12.29 10.57 -0.45
CA VAL A 20 -13.59 11.24 -0.62
C VAL A 20 -14.52 11.01 0.57
N ALA A 21 -14.43 9.87 1.27
CA ALA A 21 -15.25 9.61 2.45
C ALA A 21 -15.03 10.64 3.57
N LEU A 22 -13.81 11.22 3.67
CA LEU A 22 -13.47 12.27 4.65
C LEU A 22 -14.30 13.55 4.48
N HIS A 23 -14.90 13.75 3.30
CA HIS A 23 -15.74 14.90 2.98
C HIS A 23 -17.23 14.57 2.92
N ASN A 24 -17.62 13.34 3.27
CA ASN A 24 -18.99 12.89 3.28
C ASN A 24 -19.45 12.57 4.71
N VAL A 25 -20.72 12.84 5.00
CA VAL A 25 -21.30 12.57 6.32
C VAL A 25 -21.74 11.11 6.38
N PRO A 26 -21.24 10.30 7.33
CA PRO A 26 -21.69 8.93 7.47
C PRO A 26 -23.07 8.83 8.13
N SER A 27 -23.71 7.70 7.91
CA SER A 27 -24.93 7.29 8.61
C SER A 27 -24.61 6.20 9.62
N TYR A 28 -25.04 6.38 10.86
CA TYR A 28 -24.93 5.37 11.91
C TYR A 28 -25.94 4.24 11.67
N GLN A 29 -25.52 3.00 11.89
CA GLN A 29 -26.31 1.79 11.68
C GLN A 29 -26.68 1.10 13.00
N GLU A 30 -27.67 0.22 12.97
CA GLU A 30 -28.11 -0.56 14.13
C GLU A 30 -27.02 -1.50 14.68
N ASP A 31 -26.12 -1.97 13.80
CA ASP A 31 -25.01 -2.86 14.15
C ASP A 31 -23.81 -2.12 14.78
N GLY A 32 -23.94 -0.81 15.02
CA GLY A 32 -22.88 0.03 15.58
C GLY A 32 -21.87 0.58 14.56
N SER A 33 -22.01 0.20 13.28
CA SER A 33 -21.14 0.72 12.22
C SER A 33 -21.57 2.10 11.72
N TRP A 34 -20.63 2.77 11.08
CA TRP A 34 -20.84 3.98 10.30
C TRP A 34 -20.70 3.65 8.82
N ILE A 35 -21.62 4.15 8.00
CA ILE A 35 -21.61 3.92 6.56
C ILE A 35 -21.62 5.24 5.80
N TRP A 36 -20.60 5.40 4.96
CA TRP A 36 -20.52 6.43 3.93
C TRP A 36 -21.02 5.84 2.62
N VAL A 37 -21.97 6.52 1.97
CA VAL A 37 -22.41 6.20 0.61
C VAL A 37 -22.28 7.45 -0.24
N TYR A 38 -21.51 7.36 -1.32
CA TYR A 38 -21.25 8.47 -2.23
C TYR A 38 -20.90 7.96 -3.62
N THR A 39 -20.96 8.85 -4.60
CA THR A 39 -20.44 8.58 -5.95
C THR A 39 -18.98 9.02 -6.00
N HIS A 40 -18.11 8.12 -6.41
CA HIS A 40 -16.73 8.43 -6.78
C HIS A 40 -16.65 8.53 -8.30
N VAL A 41 -15.91 9.53 -8.77
CA VAL A 41 -15.72 9.79 -10.21
C VAL A 41 -14.23 9.69 -10.49
N ASP A 42 -13.84 8.76 -11.37
CA ASP A 42 -12.48 8.62 -11.88
C ASP A 42 -12.50 8.74 -13.41
N GLY A 43 -12.06 9.90 -13.91
CA GLY A 43 -12.16 10.23 -15.33
C GLY A 43 -13.61 10.25 -15.85
N ALA A 44 -13.97 9.24 -16.64
CA ALA A 44 -15.31 9.08 -17.21
C ALA A 44 -16.16 8.01 -16.50
N GLU A 45 -15.57 7.31 -15.52
CA GLU A 45 -16.24 6.26 -14.76
C GLU A 45 -16.88 6.85 -13.50
N GLU A 46 -18.14 6.49 -13.25
CA GLU A 46 -18.87 6.88 -12.05
C GLU A 46 -19.25 5.63 -11.27
N GLN A 47 -18.71 5.50 -10.06
CA GLN A 47 -18.89 4.32 -9.22
C GLN A 47 -19.58 4.71 -7.91
N GLN A 48 -20.55 3.90 -7.48
CA GLN A 48 -21.14 4.04 -6.15
C GLN A 48 -20.26 3.34 -5.13
N ILE A 49 -19.77 4.11 -4.16
CA ILE A 49 -18.97 3.62 -3.05
C ILE A 49 -19.85 3.46 -1.82
N ARG A 50 -19.65 2.35 -1.11
CA ARG A 50 -20.17 2.09 0.23
C ARG A 50 -18.99 1.72 1.13
N LEU A 51 -18.52 2.68 1.91
CA LEU A 51 -17.50 2.45 2.94
C LEU A 51 -18.20 2.21 4.28
N ARG A 52 -17.84 1.13 4.96
CA ARG A 52 -18.30 0.80 6.32
C ARG A 52 -17.10 0.85 7.26
N GLY A 53 -17.26 1.52 8.39
CA GLY A 53 -16.34 1.46 9.52
C GLY A 53 -17.09 0.94 10.75
N LEU A 54 -16.68 -0.20 11.29
CA LEU A 54 -17.22 -0.76 12.53
C LEU A 54 -16.21 -0.55 13.66
N PRO A 55 -16.52 0.29 14.65
CA PRO A 55 -15.72 0.39 15.85
C PRO A 55 -15.66 -0.96 16.57
N VAL A 56 -14.45 -1.42 16.86
CA VAL A 56 -14.17 -2.63 17.64
C VAL A 56 -13.27 -2.28 18.83
N VAL A 57 -12.99 -3.24 19.70
CA VAL A 57 -12.05 -3.02 20.80
C VAL A 57 -10.67 -2.71 20.24
N GLY A 58 -10.17 -1.49 20.51
CA GLY A 58 -8.84 -1.06 20.08
C GLY A 58 -8.77 -0.46 18.67
N GLY A 59 -9.85 -0.43 17.89
CA GLY A 59 -9.74 0.07 16.52
C GLY A 59 -11.04 0.14 15.75
N VAL A 60 -10.91 0.12 14.43
CA VAL A 60 -12.02 0.11 13.46
C VAL A 60 -11.75 -0.97 12.43
N GLU A 61 -12.76 -1.80 12.17
CA GLU A 61 -12.80 -2.70 11.01
C GLU A 61 -13.42 -1.95 9.82
N TRP A 62 -12.69 -1.89 8.72
CA TRP A 62 -13.07 -1.22 7.49
C TRP A 62 -13.48 -2.21 6.42
N GLN A 63 -14.50 -1.84 5.64
CA GLN A 63 -14.86 -2.53 4.42
C GLN A 63 -15.36 -1.52 3.39
N MET A 64 -14.73 -1.47 2.22
CA MET A 64 -15.21 -0.70 1.08
C MET A 64 -15.80 -1.63 0.03
N ARG A 65 -17.02 -1.28 -0.40
CA ARG A 65 -17.68 -1.93 -1.51
C ARG A 65 -17.99 -0.96 -2.63
N VAL A 66 -17.94 -1.45 -3.86
CA VAL A 66 -18.13 -0.66 -5.09
C VAL A 66 -19.25 -1.26 -5.93
N SER A 67 -20.03 -0.40 -6.57
CA SER A 67 -21.08 -0.79 -7.52
C SER A 67 -21.03 0.14 -8.72
N ASP A 68 -21.25 -0.42 -9.90
CA ASP A 68 -21.47 0.33 -11.13
C ASP A 68 -22.47 -0.44 -12.00
N SER A 69 -23.66 0.13 -12.17
CA SER A 69 -24.71 -0.43 -13.03
C SER A 69 -24.55 -0.09 -14.51
N ALA A 70 -23.72 0.89 -14.83
CA ALA A 70 -23.40 1.31 -16.20
C ALA A 70 -22.13 0.63 -16.74
N ALA A 71 -21.31 0.02 -15.88
CA ALA A 71 -20.21 -0.85 -16.27
C ALA A 71 -20.67 -2.02 -17.15
N HIS A 72 -19.73 -2.55 -17.94
CA HIS A 72 -19.97 -3.67 -18.84
C HIS A 72 -18.88 -4.73 -18.65
N PRO A 73 -19.14 -5.80 -17.86
CA PRO A 73 -20.41 -6.13 -17.21
C PRO A 73 -20.71 -5.24 -15.98
N PRO A 74 -21.99 -5.04 -15.62
CA PRO A 74 -22.35 -4.31 -14.42
C PRO A 74 -22.00 -5.13 -13.17
N PHE A 75 -21.62 -4.44 -12.11
CA PHE A 75 -21.26 -5.05 -10.83
C PHE A 75 -21.90 -4.30 -9.67
N ALA A 76 -22.18 -5.02 -8.58
CA ALA A 76 -22.91 -4.46 -7.45
C ALA A 76 -22.37 -5.01 -6.13
N ASN A 77 -22.09 -4.08 -5.21
CA ASN A 77 -21.65 -4.33 -3.86
C ASN A 77 -20.42 -5.24 -3.78
N GLU A 78 -19.51 -5.10 -4.74
CA GLU A 78 -18.27 -5.86 -4.82
C GLU A 78 -17.28 -5.39 -3.77
N LEU A 79 -16.58 -6.32 -3.12
CA LEU A 79 -15.56 -5.98 -2.13
C LEU A 79 -14.33 -5.43 -2.86
N TRP A 80 -13.90 -4.23 -2.48
CA TRP A 80 -12.72 -3.61 -3.08
C TRP A 80 -11.52 -3.63 -2.12
N PHE A 81 -11.77 -3.34 -0.84
CA PHE A 81 -10.82 -3.57 0.23
C PHE A 81 -11.51 -3.81 1.56
N GLU A 82 -10.80 -4.47 2.47
CA GLU A 82 -11.14 -4.55 3.90
C GLU A 82 -9.88 -4.50 4.74
N GLY A 83 -10.02 -4.26 6.04
CA GLY A 83 -8.87 -4.23 6.92
C GLY A 83 -9.17 -3.61 8.28
N THR A 84 -8.13 -3.41 9.06
CA THR A 84 -8.22 -2.79 10.39
C THR A 84 -7.33 -1.59 10.52
N THR A 85 -7.73 -0.66 11.38
CA THR A 85 -6.86 0.41 11.87
C THR A 85 -7.01 0.51 13.38
N HIS A 86 -5.90 0.62 14.10
CA HIS A 86 -5.90 0.95 15.52
C HIS A 86 -6.42 2.39 15.73
N LEU A 87 -6.86 2.72 16.95
CA LEU A 87 -7.52 4.01 17.24
C LEU A 87 -6.63 5.24 17.03
N ASP A 88 -5.32 5.07 17.22
CA ASP A 88 -4.30 6.10 16.95
C ASP A 88 -3.91 6.18 15.47
N GLY A 89 -4.31 5.19 14.67
CA GLY A 89 -3.94 5.08 13.26
C GLY A 89 -2.49 4.65 13.02
N GLU A 90 -1.72 4.37 14.08
CA GLU A 90 -0.29 4.03 13.98
C GLU A 90 -0.07 2.59 13.53
N LEU A 91 -1.07 1.72 13.71
CA LEU A 91 -1.06 0.32 13.30
C LEU A 91 -2.28 0.00 12.45
N GLY A 92 -2.09 -0.77 11.39
CA GLY A 92 -3.21 -1.29 10.61
C GLY A 92 -2.79 -2.23 9.50
N ASP A 93 -3.79 -2.87 8.93
CA ASP A 93 -3.61 -3.80 7.82
C ASP A 93 -4.81 -3.74 6.87
N TRP A 94 -4.57 -3.53 5.58
CA TRP A 94 -5.59 -3.52 4.53
C TRP A 94 -5.29 -4.60 3.49
N THR A 95 -6.33 -5.30 3.07
CA THR A 95 -6.31 -6.26 1.97
C THR A 95 -7.16 -5.74 0.82
N PHE A 96 -6.59 -5.72 -0.37
CA PHE A 96 -7.24 -5.25 -1.59
C PHE A 96 -7.66 -6.42 -2.46
N TYR A 97 -8.81 -6.30 -3.10
CA TYR A 97 -9.40 -7.34 -3.95
C TYR A 97 -9.62 -6.80 -5.35
N ASP A 98 -9.44 -7.67 -6.33
CA ASP A 98 -9.85 -7.40 -7.70
C ASP A 98 -11.08 -8.22 -8.03
N PHE A 99 -12.24 -7.57 -7.94
CA PHE A 99 -13.53 -8.19 -8.22
C PHE A 99 -13.79 -8.42 -9.73
N THR A 100 -12.95 -7.88 -10.60
CA THR A 100 -13.07 -8.05 -12.06
C THR A 100 -12.44 -9.37 -12.54
N LEU A 101 -11.55 -9.95 -11.73
CA LEU A 101 -10.92 -11.24 -12.00
C LEU A 101 -11.79 -12.42 -11.54
N GLU A 102 -11.60 -13.56 -12.20
CA GLU A 102 -12.25 -14.81 -11.78
C GLU A 102 -11.85 -15.18 -10.36
N GLY A 103 -12.83 -15.55 -9.53
CA GLY A 103 -12.60 -15.89 -8.13
C GLY A 103 -12.44 -14.70 -7.19
N ARG A 104 -12.40 -13.46 -7.71
CA ARG A 104 -12.32 -12.21 -6.93
C ARG A 104 -11.19 -12.24 -5.89
N PRO A 105 -9.95 -12.55 -6.31
CA PRO A 105 -8.84 -12.79 -5.41
C PRO A 105 -8.47 -11.54 -4.63
N ALA A 106 -7.86 -11.73 -3.47
CA ALA A 106 -7.03 -10.70 -2.86
C ALA A 106 -5.79 -10.51 -3.76
N VAL A 107 -5.51 -9.26 -4.14
CA VAL A 107 -4.43 -8.91 -5.07
C VAL A 107 -3.27 -8.22 -4.39
N GLY A 108 -3.50 -7.60 -3.24
CA GLY A 108 -2.45 -6.96 -2.47
C GLY A 108 -2.81 -6.79 -1.01
N ARG A 109 -1.78 -6.60 -0.20
CA ARG A 109 -1.90 -6.31 1.23
C ARG A 109 -0.97 -5.17 1.61
N LEU A 110 -1.49 -4.24 2.41
CA LEU A 110 -0.74 -3.15 3.00
C LEU A 110 -0.75 -3.33 4.52
N GLU A 111 0.40 -3.31 5.15
CA GLU A 111 0.56 -3.40 6.61
C GLU A 111 1.44 -2.25 7.07
N TRP A 112 1.07 -1.58 8.16
CA TRP A 112 1.90 -0.56 8.76
C TRP A 112 1.82 -0.61 10.27
N GLY A 113 2.85 -0.11 10.92
CA GLY A 113 2.99 -0.22 12.36
C GLY A 113 4.34 0.28 12.83
N ASN A 114 4.64 -0.03 14.08
CA ASN A 114 5.93 0.16 14.69
C ASN A 114 6.33 -1.07 15.50
N ASP A 115 7.62 -1.38 15.53
CA ASP A 115 8.17 -2.48 16.33
C ASP A 115 9.53 -2.08 16.96
N SER A 116 10.36 -3.07 17.31
CA SER A 116 11.67 -2.82 17.93
C SER A 116 12.69 -2.12 17.02
N ASP A 117 12.50 -2.18 15.71
CA ASP A 117 13.40 -1.57 14.73
C ASP A 117 12.68 -0.49 13.92
N GLY A 118 11.73 0.20 14.57
CA GLY A 118 11.15 1.43 14.09
C GLY A 118 9.78 1.28 13.42
N GLU A 119 9.38 2.33 12.70
CA GLU A 119 8.13 2.37 11.95
C GLU A 119 8.29 1.59 10.64
N TYR A 120 7.22 0.94 10.18
CA TYR A 120 7.22 0.19 8.94
C TYR A 120 5.96 0.40 8.11
N LEU A 121 6.12 0.24 6.80
CA LEU A 121 5.04 0.13 5.83
C LEU A 121 5.41 -0.97 4.83
N ILE A 122 4.59 -2.00 4.71
CA ILE A 122 4.84 -3.17 3.87
C ILE A 122 3.70 -3.33 2.89
N LEU A 123 4.02 -3.34 1.60
CA LEU A 123 3.11 -3.65 0.52
C LEU A 123 3.50 -5.01 -0.08
N SER A 124 2.57 -5.96 -0.10
CA SER A 124 2.75 -7.29 -0.67
C SER A 124 1.81 -7.51 -1.85
N ALA A 125 2.31 -8.07 -2.94
CA ALA A 125 1.47 -8.59 -4.02
C ALA A 125 1.03 -10.03 -3.70
N LEU A 126 -0.26 -10.29 -3.85
CA LEU A 126 -0.88 -11.58 -3.51
C LEU A 126 -1.36 -12.38 -4.73
N TYR A 127 -1.33 -11.78 -5.91
CA TYR A 127 -1.90 -12.37 -7.13
C TYR A 127 -1.13 -11.94 -8.37
N GLY A 128 -1.24 -12.75 -9.44
CA GLY A 128 -0.65 -12.47 -10.74
C GLY A 128 0.83 -12.88 -10.83
N ASP A 129 1.53 -12.36 -11.83
CA ASP A 129 2.94 -12.67 -12.08
C ASP A 129 3.86 -12.15 -10.98
N ASP A 130 3.45 -11.09 -10.28
CA ASP A 130 4.20 -10.45 -9.21
C ASP A 130 3.82 -11.01 -7.82
N ALA A 131 3.03 -12.10 -7.76
CA ALA A 131 2.61 -12.69 -6.49
C ALA A 131 3.82 -13.15 -5.65
N GLY A 132 3.89 -12.67 -4.41
CA GLY A 132 5.01 -12.89 -3.51
C GLY A 132 6.02 -11.74 -3.48
N ASP A 133 5.93 -10.78 -4.39
CA ASP A 133 6.73 -9.55 -4.31
C ASP A 133 6.36 -8.73 -3.07
N VAL A 134 7.38 -8.15 -2.44
CA VAL A 134 7.23 -7.32 -1.24
C VAL A 134 8.04 -6.03 -1.40
N LEU A 135 7.40 -4.90 -1.12
CA LEU A 135 8.05 -3.60 -0.94
C LEU A 135 7.87 -3.16 0.52
N ALA A 136 8.96 -3.00 1.24
CA ALA A 136 8.98 -2.59 2.63
C ALA A 136 9.70 -1.26 2.78
N TYR A 137 9.07 -0.31 3.47
CA TYR A 137 9.71 0.88 4.01
C TYR A 137 9.92 0.71 5.51
N ARG A 138 11.07 1.18 6.00
CA ARG A 138 11.44 1.18 7.41
C ARG A 138 12.01 2.55 7.78
N HIS A 139 11.56 3.10 8.90
CA HIS A 139 12.18 4.26 9.56
C HIS A 139 12.64 3.89 10.96
N ASP A 140 13.95 3.75 11.11
CA ASP A 140 14.65 3.47 12.37
C ASP A 140 15.67 4.57 12.63
N ALA A 141 15.18 5.72 13.10
CA ALA A 141 15.94 6.96 13.12
C ALA A 141 17.39 6.80 13.67
N PRO A 142 18.41 7.27 12.95
CA PRO A 142 18.33 8.10 11.75
C PRO A 142 18.30 7.30 10.43
N HIS A 143 18.29 5.98 10.50
CA HIS A 143 18.38 5.10 9.34
C HIS A 143 17.00 4.86 8.73
N ASN A 144 16.97 4.86 7.42
CA ASN A 144 15.79 4.58 6.64
C ASN A 144 16.12 3.54 5.59
N THR A 145 15.18 2.64 5.31
CA THR A 145 15.31 1.67 4.23
C THR A 145 14.04 1.60 3.40
N ILE A 146 14.23 1.35 2.10
CA ILE A 146 13.23 0.82 1.20
C ILE A 146 13.83 -0.47 0.66
N ASP A 147 13.23 -1.61 0.97
CA ASP A 147 13.66 -2.92 0.50
C ASP A 147 12.57 -3.51 -0.41
N PHE A 148 12.98 -4.03 -1.56
CA PHE A 148 12.15 -4.77 -2.49
C PHE A 148 12.65 -6.21 -2.55
N THR A 149 11.73 -7.17 -2.47
CA THR A 149 11.98 -8.60 -2.68
C THR A 149 11.10 -9.09 -3.82
N ASP A 150 11.71 -9.68 -4.84
CA ASP A 150 11.02 -10.40 -5.91
C ASP A 150 10.56 -11.77 -5.38
N GLY A 151 9.28 -12.07 -5.47
CA GLY A 151 8.68 -13.31 -4.96
C GLY A 151 9.00 -14.52 -5.80
N ALA A 152 9.34 -14.35 -7.08
CA ALA A 152 9.57 -15.44 -8.02
C ALA A 152 10.98 -16.02 -7.88
N ASP A 153 11.99 -15.17 -7.70
CA ASP A 153 13.40 -15.60 -7.60
C ASP A 153 14.11 -15.21 -6.29
N GLY A 154 13.48 -14.42 -5.43
CA GLY A 154 14.05 -13.97 -4.16
C GLY A 154 15.12 -12.90 -4.31
N SER A 155 15.29 -12.33 -5.52
CA SER A 155 16.21 -11.22 -5.73
C SER A 155 15.77 -10.01 -4.91
N GLN A 156 16.76 -9.23 -4.49
CA GLN A 156 16.54 -8.07 -3.64
C GLN A 156 17.04 -6.81 -4.32
N ALA A 157 16.36 -5.72 -4.02
CA ALA A 157 16.83 -4.38 -4.28
C ALA A 157 16.59 -3.54 -3.03
N TYR A 158 17.41 -2.51 -2.81
CA TYR A 158 17.19 -1.61 -1.70
C TYR A 158 17.69 -0.20 -2.00
N ILE A 159 17.17 0.74 -1.21
CA ILE A 159 17.70 2.09 -1.00
C ILE A 159 17.79 2.28 0.50
N ARG A 160 18.94 2.74 0.99
CA ARG A 160 19.20 2.96 2.42
C ARG A 160 19.84 4.32 2.59
N TRP A 161 19.41 5.06 3.60
CA TRP A 161 19.99 6.37 3.87
C TRP A 161 19.94 6.71 5.36
N ASN A 162 20.84 7.60 5.75
CA ASN A 162 20.88 8.21 7.05
C ASN A 162 20.36 9.65 6.92
N GLU A 163 19.23 9.95 7.56
CA GLU A 163 18.61 11.28 7.47
C GLU A 163 19.37 12.36 8.27
N ALA A 164 20.25 11.96 9.18
CA ALA A 164 21.03 12.89 10.00
C ALA A 164 22.21 13.51 9.23
N ASP A 165 22.86 12.74 8.35
CA ASP A 165 24.04 13.21 7.58
C ASP A 165 23.84 13.15 6.06
N GLY A 166 22.76 12.55 5.58
CA GLY A 166 22.44 12.44 4.16
C GLY A 166 23.21 11.35 3.41
N THR A 167 24.07 10.57 4.08
CA THR A 167 24.78 9.44 3.46
C THR A 167 23.82 8.31 3.11
N GLY A 168 24.21 7.46 2.16
CA GLY A 168 23.41 6.28 1.86
C GLY A 168 23.96 5.39 0.75
N SER A 169 23.18 4.36 0.43
CA SER A 169 23.48 3.41 -0.62
C SER A 169 22.23 2.90 -1.31
N LEU A 170 22.42 2.40 -2.53
CA LEU A 170 21.38 1.69 -3.27
C LEU A 170 21.97 0.47 -3.98
N MET A 171 21.18 -0.59 -4.04
CA MET A 171 21.48 -1.77 -4.84
C MET A 171 20.23 -2.16 -5.61
N VAL A 172 20.33 -2.16 -6.93
CA VAL A 172 19.25 -2.58 -7.83
C VAL A 172 19.87 -3.45 -8.92
N PRO A 173 19.37 -4.67 -9.19
CA PRO A 173 20.01 -5.60 -10.15
C PRO A 173 20.29 -5.00 -11.53
N ASP A 174 19.39 -4.14 -12.02
CA ASP A 174 19.48 -3.51 -13.34
C ASP A 174 20.29 -2.19 -13.35
N TYR A 175 20.80 -1.75 -12.20
CA TYR A 175 21.60 -0.52 -12.05
C TYR A 175 23.02 -0.87 -11.61
N ASN A 176 24.02 -0.14 -12.14
CA ASN A 176 25.44 -0.36 -11.81
C ASN A 176 25.88 -1.84 -11.91
N GLY A 177 25.28 -2.61 -12.82
CA GLY A 177 25.53 -4.04 -12.97
C GLY A 177 25.16 -4.89 -11.74
N GLY A 178 24.24 -4.40 -10.90
CA GLY A 178 23.85 -5.02 -9.64
C GLY A 178 24.80 -4.75 -8.48
N ALA A 179 25.87 -3.99 -8.70
CA ALA A 179 26.75 -3.57 -7.62
C ALA A 179 26.12 -2.42 -6.80
N GLU A 180 26.37 -2.43 -5.50
CA GLU A 180 25.97 -1.33 -4.62
C GLU A 180 26.64 -0.02 -5.07
N ALA A 181 25.87 1.06 -5.05
CA ALA A 181 26.34 2.42 -5.28
C ALA A 181 26.09 3.27 -4.03
N CYS A 182 27.06 4.09 -3.65
CA CYS A 182 27.03 4.84 -2.40
C CYS A 182 27.26 6.33 -2.64
N TRP A 183 26.73 7.15 -1.75
CA TRP A 183 26.95 8.60 -1.77
C TRP A 183 27.29 9.13 -0.37
N ASP A 184 28.10 10.19 -0.35
CA ASP A 184 28.50 10.88 0.87
C ASP A 184 27.46 11.93 1.34
N ALA A 185 27.76 12.63 2.43
CA ALA A 185 26.91 13.68 2.98
C ALA A 185 26.67 14.85 2.01
N GLN A 186 27.51 15.02 0.99
CA GLN A 186 27.37 16.04 -0.04
C GLN A 186 26.63 15.54 -1.29
N GLN A 187 26.13 14.30 -1.25
CA GLN A 187 25.45 13.61 -2.35
C GLN A 187 26.38 13.34 -3.55
N PHE A 188 27.68 13.20 -3.31
CA PHE A 188 28.63 12.77 -4.34
C PHE A 188 28.81 11.26 -4.30
N ASP A 189 28.92 10.65 -5.48
CA ASP A 189 29.24 9.24 -5.63
C ASP A 189 30.58 8.92 -4.95
N VAL A 190 30.58 7.91 -4.08
CA VAL A 190 31.78 7.41 -3.38
C VAL A 190 31.85 5.89 -3.46
N ASP A 191 33.04 5.36 -3.22
CA ASP A 191 33.21 3.91 -3.08
C ASP A 191 32.45 3.41 -1.84
N CYS A 192 31.63 2.37 -2.03
CA CYS A 192 30.95 1.67 -0.94
C CYS A 192 31.97 0.98 -0.04
N GLY A 193 32.36 1.66 1.04
CA GLY A 193 33.42 1.21 1.96
C GLY A 193 34.50 2.25 2.26
N GLY A 194 34.40 3.47 1.72
CA GLY A 194 35.24 4.60 2.10
C GLY A 194 34.71 5.31 3.34
N GLU A 195 35.42 5.18 4.48
CA GLU A 195 35.32 6.11 5.61
C GLU A 195 35.88 7.50 5.27
#